data_AF-H3D3G5-F1
#
_entry.id   AF-H3D3G5-F1
#
_cell.length_a   1.000
_cell.length_b   1.000
_cell.length_c   1.000
_cell.angle_alpha   90.00
_cell.angle_beta   90.00
_cell.angle_gamma   90.00
#
_symmetry.space_group_name_H-M   'P 1'
#
loop_
_entity.id
_entity.type
_entity.pdbx_description
1 polymer ?
#
loop_
_entity_poly.entity_id
_entity_poly.type
_entity_poly.pdbx_seq_one_letter_code
_entity_poly.pdbx_strand_id
1 'polypeptide(L)'
;SEETVIIGLRLEDTDDISFMDKGFLRVSESSRVKLRVYGQNINNETWSKIAFTEYERSRSIGSLDSSSRDNQSQEDSSGLHLCGIRTSDIIILPNIILNRKTSGIVEIEVKPLRKTERSKAYYLCIATATQAVPGTDPWTENTWIYHDGDDTKVIVVEERKFLLPFWLQVIFISMLLCLSGMFSGLNLGLMALDPMELRIVQNCGTEKEKNYARKIEPVRSQGNYLLCSLLLGNVLVNTTLTILLDDIAGSGLIAVVMSTIGIVIFGEIVPQAICSRHGLAVGANTILLTKFFMLLTFPASYPVSKLLDYLLGQEVGTVYNRSKLLEMLRVTDPYNDLVKEELNMIQGALELRTKTVEDVMTLLSDCFMIPMDATLDFDTMSDIMKSGYTRIPVYEGERSNIVDLLFVKDLAFVDPKDCTPLKTITKFYSHSLHFVFNDTKLDVMLEEFKKGKSHLAIVQRVNNECKGDPFYEVLGIVTLEDVIEELIKSEILDETDMYTDN
;
A
#
# COMPACT_ATOMS: atom_id res chain seq x y z
N SER A 1 28.29 47.73 65.41
CA SER A 1 27.22 47.21 64.55
C SER A 1 27.48 45.74 64.36
N GLU A 2 26.56 44.87 64.76
CA GLU A 2 26.75 43.43 64.60
C GLU A 2 26.76 43.07 63.11
N GLU A 3 27.74 42.27 62.67
CA GLU A 3 27.94 41.94 61.27
C GLU A 3 26.84 40.97 60.78
N THR A 4 26.32 41.21 59.57
CA THR A 4 25.36 40.32 58.91
C THR A 4 26.09 39.10 58.38
N VAL A 5 25.82 37.92 58.92
CA VAL A 5 26.42 36.65 58.44
C VAL A 5 25.35 35.81 57.78
N ILE A 6 25.56 35.40 56.53
CA ILE A 6 24.64 34.52 55.80
C ILE A 6 25.19 33.09 55.87
N ILE A 7 24.35 32.15 56.32
CA ILE A 7 24.69 30.74 56.58
C ILE A 7 24.15 29.80 55.49
N GLY A 8 23.09 30.21 54.80
CA GLY A 8 22.52 29.39 53.74
C GLY A 8 21.29 29.99 53.08
N LEU A 9 20.91 29.37 51.97
CA LEU A 9 19.71 29.69 51.20
C LEU A 9 18.86 28.45 51.06
N ARG A 10 17.55 28.63 51.10
CA ARG A 10 16.58 27.58 50.78
C ARG A 10 15.43 28.18 49.99
N LEU A 11 14.87 27.40 49.08
CA LEU A 11 13.65 27.78 48.39
C LEU A 11 12.50 27.94 49.40
N GLU A 12 11.77 29.06 49.33
CA GLU A 12 10.60 29.31 50.18
C GLU A 12 9.36 28.60 49.64
N ASP A 13 9.05 28.85 48.36
CA ASP A 13 7.90 28.31 47.64
C ASP A 13 8.40 27.27 46.62
N THR A 14 8.06 25.99 46.82
CA THR A 14 8.28 24.93 45.82
C THR A 14 7.10 24.88 44.85
N ASP A 15 7.36 25.19 43.57
CA ASP A 15 6.41 25.09 42.47
C ASP A 15 6.99 24.15 41.39
N ASP A 16 6.18 23.74 40.39
CA ASP A 16 6.66 22.93 39.24
C ASP A 16 7.82 23.63 38.47
N ILE A 17 7.94 24.94 38.64
CA ILE A 17 8.88 25.84 37.97
C ILE A 17 10.19 26.02 38.79
N SER A 18 10.14 25.76 40.10
CA SER A 18 11.32 25.86 40.98
C SER A 18 11.29 24.82 42.10
N PHE A 19 12.28 23.92 42.13
CA PHE A 19 12.37 22.83 43.11
C PHE A 19 13.83 22.54 43.51
N MET A 20 14.02 21.94 44.69
CA MET A 20 15.34 21.45 45.12
C MET A 20 15.56 20.01 44.64
N ASP A 21 16.63 19.75 43.89
CA ASP A 21 17.05 18.40 43.46
C ASP A 21 18.46 18.10 43.95
N LYS A 22 18.60 17.09 44.83
CA LYS A 22 19.89 16.63 45.40
C LYS A 22 20.77 17.77 45.98
N GLY A 23 20.15 18.74 46.64
CA GLY A 23 20.82 19.91 47.22
C GLY A 23 20.93 21.12 46.30
N PHE A 24 20.64 20.99 44.99
CA PHE A 24 20.72 22.11 44.06
C PHE A 24 19.35 22.77 43.82
N LEU A 25 19.33 24.09 43.71
CA LEU A 25 18.15 24.85 43.36
C LEU A 25 17.93 24.80 41.84
N ARG A 26 16.88 24.15 41.35
CA ARG A 26 16.48 24.24 39.94
C ARG A 26 15.41 25.31 39.76
N VAL A 27 15.61 26.17 38.78
CA VAL A 27 14.70 27.28 38.47
C VAL A 27 14.47 27.34 36.96
N SER A 28 13.24 27.54 36.52
CA SER A 28 12.95 27.75 35.09
C SER A 28 13.36 29.15 34.65
N GLU A 29 13.73 29.33 33.40
CA GLU A 29 13.99 30.66 32.84
C GLU A 29 12.75 31.57 32.91
N SER A 30 12.95 32.89 32.92
CA SER A 30 11.86 33.89 32.98
C SER A 30 10.93 33.76 34.19
N SER A 31 11.36 33.10 35.26
CA SER A 31 10.59 32.92 36.50
C SER A 31 11.05 33.86 37.61
N ARG A 32 10.14 34.11 38.56
CA ARG A 32 10.42 34.81 39.82
C ARG A 32 10.32 33.83 40.97
N VAL A 33 11.36 33.78 41.78
CA VAL A 33 11.49 32.77 42.85
C VAL A 33 11.79 33.45 44.17
N LYS A 34 11.11 33.01 45.23
CA LYS A 34 11.40 33.45 46.60
C LYS A 34 12.36 32.49 47.28
N LEU A 35 13.46 33.04 47.78
CA LEU A 35 14.48 32.34 48.54
C LEU A 35 14.45 32.82 49.98
N ARG A 36 14.39 31.87 50.91
CA ARG A 36 14.63 32.11 52.32
C ARG A 36 16.13 32.08 52.59
N VAL A 37 16.63 33.20 53.10
CA VAL A 37 18.00 33.39 53.55
C VAL A 37 18.07 33.14 55.05
N TYR A 38 19.03 32.33 55.48
CA TYR A 38 19.33 32.06 56.88
C TYR A 38 20.65 32.71 57.28
N GLY A 39 20.69 33.28 58.48
CA GLY A 39 21.87 34.02 58.92
C GLY A 39 21.78 34.56 60.35
N GLN A 40 22.75 35.39 60.71
CA GLN A 40 22.74 36.20 61.92
C GLN A 40 22.65 37.68 61.52
N ASN A 41 21.79 38.43 62.21
CA ASN A 41 21.57 39.86 62.01
C ASN A 41 21.17 40.28 60.60
N ILE A 42 20.24 39.55 59.99
CA ILE A 42 19.66 39.90 58.70
C ILE A 42 18.93 41.25 58.82
N ASN A 43 19.29 42.19 57.94
CA ASN A 43 18.78 43.55 57.89
C ASN A 43 18.25 43.89 56.48
N ASN A 44 17.69 45.09 56.31
CA ASN A 44 17.11 45.52 55.03
C ASN A 44 18.15 45.72 53.90
N GLU A 45 19.45 45.64 54.22
CA GLU A 45 20.57 45.76 53.27
C GLU A 45 21.20 44.39 52.95
N THR A 46 20.64 43.30 53.48
CA THR A 46 21.20 41.95 53.25
C THR A 46 21.05 41.53 51.79
N TRP A 47 20.03 42.04 51.06
CA TRP A 47 19.84 41.75 49.63
C TRP A 47 21.01 42.25 48.77
N SER A 48 21.67 43.37 49.14
CA SER A 48 22.81 43.90 48.39
C SER A 48 24.13 43.18 48.67
N LYS A 49 24.13 42.25 49.65
CA LYS A 49 25.29 41.42 50.01
C LYS A 49 25.25 40.04 49.39
N ILE A 50 24.27 39.77 48.53
CA ILE A 50 24.09 38.49 47.84
C ILE A 50 24.31 38.72 46.34
N ALA A 51 25.07 37.84 45.69
CA ALA A 51 25.28 37.86 44.25
C ALA A 51 25.45 36.43 43.72
N PHE A 52 25.19 36.24 42.42
CA PHE A 52 25.45 34.97 41.74
C PHE A 52 26.59 35.15 40.72
N THR A 53 27.36 34.09 40.49
CA THR A 53 28.43 34.05 39.49
C THR A 53 28.37 32.78 38.65
N GLU A 54 28.91 32.85 37.44
CA GLU A 54 28.93 31.76 36.45
C GLU A 54 30.16 30.86 36.59
N TYR A 55 31.21 31.32 37.28
CA TYR A 55 32.50 30.64 37.29
C TYR A 55 32.52 29.49 38.31
N GLU A 56 32.81 28.28 37.80
CA GLU A 56 33.01 27.06 38.58
C GLU A 56 34.33 27.12 39.37
N ARG A 57 34.32 26.54 40.58
CA ARG A 57 35.52 26.25 41.37
C ARG A 57 36.51 25.46 40.52
N SER A 58 37.55 26.10 39.96
CA SER A 58 38.65 25.37 39.33
C SER A 58 39.40 24.60 40.42
N ARG A 59 39.05 23.34 40.67
CA ARG A 59 40.01 22.39 41.23
C ARG A 59 41.14 22.32 40.22
N SER A 60 42.30 22.90 40.53
CA SER A 60 43.54 22.61 39.83
C SER A 60 43.88 21.14 40.04
N ILE A 61 43.26 20.26 39.26
CA ILE A 61 43.77 18.91 39.02
C ILE A 61 45.01 19.13 38.15
N GLY A 62 46.16 19.18 38.82
CA GLY A 62 47.43 18.90 38.17
C GLY A 62 47.30 17.52 37.51
N SER A 63 47.70 17.47 36.24
CA SER A 63 47.85 16.27 35.44
C SER A 63 48.41 15.11 36.26
N LEU A 64 47.67 14.00 36.36
CA LEU A 64 48.23 12.74 36.80
C LEU A 64 49.01 12.15 35.61
N ASP A 65 50.32 12.37 35.59
CA ASP A 65 51.25 11.35 35.12
C ASP A 65 51.77 10.61 36.37
N SER A 66 51.52 9.31 36.35
CA SER A 66 52.11 8.21 37.11
C SER A 66 52.71 8.46 38.52
N SER A 67 52.22 7.60 39.42
CA SER A 67 52.97 6.84 40.43
C SER A 67 53.06 7.39 41.86
N SER A 68 52.85 6.42 42.75
CA SER A 68 53.44 6.30 44.08
C SER A 68 52.62 6.82 45.26
N ARG A 69 52.40 5.85 46.17
CA ARG A 69 51.90 5.98 47.53
C ARG A 69 52.68 7.06 48.28
N ASP A 70 51.98 7.84 49.11
CA ASP A 70 52.24 7.82 50.55
C ASP A 70 51.18 8.57 51.35
N ASN A 71 50.91 8.01 52.53
CA ASN A 71 50.11 8.58 53.59
C ASN A 71 50.74 9.87 54.10
N GLN A 72 50.00 10.97 54.14
CA GLN A 72 50.14 11.96 55.19
C GLN A 72 48.87 12.80 55.33
N SER A 73 48.33 12.77 56.54
CA SER A 73 47.38 13.73 57.09
C SER A 73 47.85 15.15 56.83
N GLN A 74 47.05 15.94 56.08
CA GLN A 74 47.27 17.36 55.87
C GLN A 74 46.01 18.14 56.20
N GLU A 75 46.22 19.13 57.04
CA GLU A 75 45.26 19.99 57.72
C GLU A 75 44.40 20.79 56.74
N ASP A 76 43.12 20.93 57.11
CA ASP A 76 42.15 21.82 56.50
C ASP A 76 42.65 23.26 56.53
N SER A 77 43.23 23.73 55.42
CA SER A 77 43.41 25.15 55.16
C SER A 77 42.20 25.66 54.37
N SER A 78 41.21 26.15 55.11
CA SER A 78 40.07 26.91 54.63
C SER A 78 40.54 28.26 54.06
N GLY A 79 41.02 28.26 52.82
CA GLY A 79 41.37 29.48 52.08
C GLY A 79 40.12 30.21 51.59
N LEU A 80 39.98 31.48 51.98
CA LEU A 80 38.99 32.42 51.41
C LEU A 80 39.27 32.63 49.90
N HIS A 81 38.41 32.11 49.03
CA HIS A 81 38.50 32.35 47.58
C HIS A 81 37.53 33.47 47.15
N LEU A 82 38.08 34.46 46.44
CA LEU A 82 37.35 35.62 45.93
C LEU A 82 36.39 35.22 44.80
N CYS A 83 35.15 35.72 44.87
CA CYS A 83 34.12 35.52 43.85
C CYS A 83 34.53 36.16 42.50
N GLY A 84 34.18 35.49 41.40
CA GLY A 84 34.34 36.01 40.04
C GLY A 84 33.38 37.17 39.68
N ILE A 85 33.22 37.44 38.39
CA ILE A 85 32.34 38.49 37.87
C ILE A 85 30.88 38.16 38.22
N ARG A 86 30.12 39.16 38.69
CA ARG A 86 28.69 39.05 38.98
C ARG A 86 27.90 38.78 37.69
N THR A 87 27.06 37.75 37.69
CA THR A 87 26.19 37.46 36.55
C THR A 87 25.10 38.52 36.38
N SER A 88 24.72 38.78 35.13
CA SER A 88 23.53 39.58 34.78
C SER A 88 22.27 38.73 34.63
N ASP A 89 22.40 37.40 34.67
CA ASP A 89 21.35 36.47 34.29
C ASP A 89 20.37 36.19 35.45
N ILE A 90 20.77 36.48 36.69
CA ILE A 90 19.94 36.41 37.89
C ILE A 90 19.96 37.77 38.60
N ILE A 91 18.81 38.41 38.72
CA ILE A 91 18.65 39.72 39.38
C ILE A 91 17.98 39.51 40.73
N ILE A 92 18.61 40.00 41.79
CA ILE A 92 18.02 40.03 43.14
C ILE A 92 17.20 41.32 43.28
N LEU A 93 15.91 41.20 43.64
CA LEU A 93 15.05 42.36 43.82
C LEU A 93 15.39 43.11 45.12
N PRO A 94 15.33 44.46 45.15
CA PRO A 94 15.83 45.29 46.24
C PRO A 94 14.91 45.34 47.48
N ASN A 95 14.30 44.22 47.85
CA ASN A 95 13.38 44.14 48.98
C ASN A 95 13.56 42.80 49.71
N ILE A 96 13.70 42.85 51.03
CA ILE A 96 13.78 41.65 51.88
C ILE A 96 12.65 41.66 52.90
N ILE A 97 11.81 40.64 52.86
CA ILE A 97 10.75 40.45 53.84
C ILE A 97 11.38 39.79 55.06
N LEU A 98 11.64 40.58 56.09
CA LEU A 98 12.24 40.12 57.34
C LEU A 98 11.22 39.34 58.16
N ASN A 99 11.56 38.12 58.55
CA ASN A 99 10.69 37.29 59.39
C ASN A 99 11.22 37.25 60.84
N ARG A 100 12.54 37.08 61.01
CA ARG A 100 13.27 37.18 62.30
C ARG A 100 14.65 37.80 62.05
N LYS A 101 15.37 38.22 63.10
CA LYS A 101 16.79 38.64 62.98
C LYS A 101 17.71 37.57 62.37
N THR A 102 17.25 36.32 62.28
CA THR A 102 17.97 35.18 61.75
C THR A 102 17.45 34.64 60.41
N SER A 103 16.34 35.17 59.88
CA SER A 103 15.79 34.76 58.58
C SER A 103 15.06 35.88 57.84
N GLY A 104 15.28 35.95 56.52
CA GLY A 104 14.59 36.87 55.61
C GLY A 104 14.28 36.21 54.28
N ILE A 105 13.24 36.70 53.59
CA ILE A 105 12.84 36.21 52.27
C ILE A 105 13.28 37.24 51.22
N VAL A 106 14.04 36.78 50.24
CA VAL A 106 14.53 37.56 49.10
C VAL A 106 13.90 37.00 47.82
N GLU A 107 13.49 37.88 46.92
CA GLU A 107 12.94 37.48 45.62
C GLU A 107 13.99 37.68 44.52
N ILE A 108 14.16 36.65 43.68
CA ILE A 108 15.07 36.66 42.53
C ILE A 108 14.26 36.59 41.22
N GLU A 109 14.70 37.34 40.21
CA GLU A 109 14.19 37.30 38.84
C GLU A 109 15.26 36.70 37.92
N VAL A 110 14.91 35.60 37.24
CA VAL A 110 15.81 34.90 36.33
C VAL A 110 15.54 35.34 34.89
N LYS A 111 16.56 35.81 34.18
CA LYS A 111 16.46 36.22 32.77
C LYS A 111 16.42 35.00 31.82
N PRO A 112 15.87 35.16 30.60
CA PRO A 112 15.85 34.07 29.62
C PRO A 112 17.26 33.65 29.22
N LEU A 113 17.48 32.34 29.04
CA LEU A 113 18.77 31.82 28.60
C LEU A 113 19.04 32.19 27.14
N ARG A 114 20.32 32.19 26.75
CA ARG A 114 20.68 32.29 25.33
C ARG A 114 20.16 31.05 24.61
N LYS A 115 19.62 31.21 23.39
CA LYS A 115 18.99 30.15 22.56
C LYS A 115 19.85 28.89 22.31
N THR A 116 21.12 28.88 22.69
CA THR A 116 22.06 27.76 22.52
C THR A 116 22.26 26.93 23.78
N GLU A 117 21.75 27.35 24.94
CA GLU A 117 22.01 26.72 26.24
C GLU A 117 20.72 26.17 26.86
N ARG A 118 20.60 24.85 26.97
CA ARG A 118 19.42 24.17 27.56
C ARG A 118 19.38 24.26 29.09
N SER A 119 20.53 24.44 29.72
CA SER A 119 20.65 24.69 31.15
C SER A 119 21.99 25.36 31.47
N LYS A 120 22.00 26.20 32.52
CA LYS A 120 23.21 26.89 33.00
C LYS A 120 23.24 26.91 34.51
N ALA A 121 24.42 26.70 35.10
CA ALA A 121 24.61 26.67 36.54
C ALA A 121 25.22 27.99 37.05
N TYR A 122 24.74 28.45 38.20
CA TYR A 122 25.20 29.65 38.90
C TYR A 122 25.52 29.31 40.35
N TYR A 123 26.53 29.97 40.90
CA TYR A 123 27.02 29.79 42.26
C TYR A 123 26.78 31.04 43.10
N LEU A 124 26.50 30.85 44.39
CA LEU A 124 26.27 31.94 45.34
C LEU A 124 27.58 32.58 45.83
N CYS A 125 27.60 33.91 45.87
CA CYS A 125 28.63 34.71 46.50
C CYS A 125 28.04 35.68 47.53
N ILE A 126 28.74 35.87 48.64
CA ILE A 126 28.34 36.74 49.74
C ILE A 126 29.41 37.81 49.98
N ALA A 127 28.99 39.04 50.25
CA ALA A 127 29.87 40.15 50.60
C ALA A 127 30.16 40.16 52.10
N THR A 128 31.43 40.03 52.49
CA THR A 128 31.89 40.16 53.89
C THR A 128 32.67 41.45 54.10
N ALA A 129 32.50 42.06 55.28
CA ALA A 129 33.22 43.29 55.65
C ALA A 129 34.53 42.91 56.36
N THR A 130 35.61 42.75 55.60
CA THR A 130 36.93 42.56 56.21
C THR A 130 37.44 43.84 56.88
N GLN A 131 37.99 43.71 58.10
CA GLN A 131 38.80 44.75 58.71
C GLN A 131 39.98 45.12 57.80
N ALA A 132 40.22 46.42 57.63
CA ALA A 132 41.24 46.97 56.75
C ALA A 132 42.63 46.37 57.04
N VAL A 133 43.18 45.66 56.06
CA VAL A 133 44.60 45.30 56.03
C VAL A 133 45.37 46.59 55.70
N PRO A 134 46.40 47.00 56.46
CA PRO A 134 47.11 48.23 56.18
C PRO A 134 47.94 48.06 54.90
N GLY A 135 47.61 48.79 53.83
CA GLY A 135 48.48 48.89 52.65
C GLY A 135 47.82 48.81 51.27
N THR A 136 46.50 48.73 51.15
CA THR A 136 45.80 48.67 49.84
C THR A 136 44.68 49.72 49.72
N ASP A 137 44.43 50.13 48.46
CA ASP A 137 43.66 51.33 48.08
C ASP A 137 42.22 51.41 48.65
N PRO A 138 41.68 52.60 48.95
CA PRO A 138 40.46 52.76 49.76
C PRO A 138 39.12 52.57 49.02
N TRP A 139 39.06 51.80 47.92
CA TRP A 139 37.86 51.71 47.05
C TRP A 139 37.36 50.28 46.74
N THR A 140 37.73 49.28 47.55
CA THR A 140 37.08 47.95 47.51
C THR A 140 36.42 47.66 48.85
N GLU A 141 35.25 48.25 49.07
CA GLU A 141 34.55 48.23 50.37
C GLU A 141 33.97 46.87 50.79
N ASN A 142 34.00 45.83 49.95
CA ASN A 142 33.61 44.47 50.36
C ASN A 142 34.41 43.39 49.61
N THR A 143 34.87 42.37 50.32
CA THR A 143 35.42 41.14 49.74
C THR A 143 34.27 40.15 49.52
N TRP A 144 34.12 39.66 48.29
CA TRP A 144 33.08 38.69 47.94
C TRP A 144 33.66 37.28 48.00
N ILE A 145 33.04 36.39 48.77
CA ILE A 145 33.53 35.03 49.00
C ILE A 145 32.48 34.03 48.52
N TYR A 146 32.95 32.92 47.94
CA TYR A 146 32.10 31.77 47.64
C TYR A 146 31.60 31.10 48.92
N HIS A 147 30.32 30.77 48.98
CA HIS A 147 29.78 29.99 50.09
C HIS A 147 30.00 28.49 49.82
N ASP A 148 30.78 27.80 50.67
CA ASP A 148 31.20 26.40 50.46
C ASP A 148 30.12 25.38 50.92
N GLY A 149 28.92 25.47 50.33
CA GLY A 149 27.84 24.53 50.59
C GLY A 149 27.14 24.09 49.31
N ASP A 150 26.89 22.78 49.16
CA ASP A 150 26.19 22.19 48.00
C ASP A 150 24.79 22.81 47.78
N ASP A 151 24.18 23.32 48.87
CA ASP A 151 22.88 23.99 48.90
C ASP A 151 22.82 25.35 48.18
N THR A 152 23.94 25.80 47.58
CA THR A 152 24.09 27.17 47.03
C THR A 152 24.23 27.24 45.52
N LYS A 153 24.07 26.11 44.81
CA LYS A 153 24.09 26.05 43.34
C LYS A 153 22.69 26.20 42.76
N VAL A 154 22.52 27.15 41.85
CA VAL A 154 21.28 27.39 41.10
C VAL A 154 21.45 26.93 39.66
N ILE A 155 20.62 26.00 39.20
CA ILE A 155 20.59 25.52 37.82
C ILE A 155 19.35 26.10 37.16
N VAL A 156 19.56 26.97 36.18
CA VAL A 156 18.46 27.51 35.37
C VAL A 156 18.24 26.59 34.17
N VAL A 157 16.98 26.22 33.91
CA VAL A 157 16.58 25.30 32.83
C VAL A 157 15.57 26.00 31.91
N GLU A 158 15.65 25.73 30.60
CA GLU A 158 14.71 26.26 29.59
C GLU A 158 13.29 25.70 29.80
N GLU A 159 12.28 26.57 29.74
CA GLU A 159 10.88 26.18 29.88
C GLU A 159 10.36 25.58 28.56
N ARG A 160 10.01 24.28 28.55
CA ARG A 160 9.36 23.69 27.37
C ARG A 160 7.93 24.22 27.26
N LYS A 161 7.75 25.27 26.46
CA LYS A 161 6.42 25.78 26.11
C LYS A 161 5.74 24.81 25.15
N PHE A 162 4.70 24.14 25.62
CA PHE A 162 3.80 23.39 24.75
C PHE A 162 3.17 24.35 23.72
N LEU A 163 3.25 24.01 22.44
CA LEU A 163 2.71 24.85 21.36
C LEU A 163 1.19 25.01 21.42
N LEU A 164 0.48 24.10 22.10
CA LEU A 164 -0.98 24.03 22.23
C LEU A 164 -1.38 23.53 23.63
N PRO A 165 -2.59 23.88 24.14
CA PRO A 165 -3.09 23.33 25.40
C PRO A 165 -3.22 21.79 25.32
N PHE A 166 -2.82 21.08 26.37
CA PHE A 166 -2.72 19.62 26.41
C PHE A 166 -3.97 18.88 25.88
N TRP A 167 -5.17 19.32 26.27
CA TRP A 167 -6.44 18.74 25.79
C TRP A 167 -6.61 18.85 24.27
N LEU A 168 -6.23 19.99 23.69
CA LEU A 168 -6.31 20.20 22.25
C LEU A 168 -5.27 19.34 21.52
N GLN A 169 -4.09 19.17 22.11
CA GLN A 169 -3.05 18.29 21.56
C GLN A 169 -3.51 16.82 21.51
N VAL A 170 -4.16 16.33 22.58
CA VAL A 170 -4.72 14.96 22.61
C VAL A 170 -5.84 14.78 21.57
N ILE A 171 -6.74 15.76 21.42
CA ILE A 171 -7.79 15.73 20.38
C ILE A 171 -7.16 15.70 18.99
N PHE A 172 -6.12 16.52 18.76
CA PHE A 172 -5.44 16.61 17.48
C PHE A 172 -4.68 15.32 17.14
N ILE A 173 -4.01 14.70 18.11
CA ILE A 173 -3.35 13.38 17.99
C ILE A 173 -4.39 12.30 17.64
N SER A 174 -5.53 12.27 18.32
CA SER A 174 -6.60 11.32 18.01
C SER A 174 -7.14 11.50 16.59
N MET A 175 -7.35 12.75 16.15
CA MET A 175 -7.78 13.07 14.79
C MET A 175 -6.74 12.61 13.74
N LEU A 176 -5.46 12.90 13.97
CA LEU A 176 -4.36 12.51 13.06
C LEU A 176 -4.24 10.98 12.96
N LEU A 177 -4.42 10.26 14.06
CA LEU A 177 -4.38 8.81 14.08
C LEU A 177 -5.54 8.19 13.28
N CYS A 178 -6.75 8.74 13.38
CA CYS A 178 -7.88 8.34 12.52
C CYS A 178 -7.62 8.66 11.03
N LEU A 179 -7.01 9.82 10.74
CA LEU A 179 -6.70 10.24 9.38
C LEU A 179 -5.62 9.36 8.73
N SER A 180 -4.58 9.00 9.50
CA SER A 180 -3.55 8.02 9.14
C SER A 180 -4.19 6.68 8.76
N GLY A 181 -5.06 6.18 9.64
CA GLY A 181 -5.84 4.98 9.42
C GLY A 181 -6.60 4.97 8.11
N MET A 182 -7.31 6.06 7.85
CA MET A 182 -8.07 6.20 6.63
C MET A 182 -7.19 6.25 5.38
N PHE A 183 -6.05 6.96 5.38
CA PHE A 183 -5.15 6.98 4.23
C PHE A 183 -4.53 5.62 3.93
N SER A 184 -4.05 4.95 4.97
CA SER A 184 -3.47 3.62 4.84
C SER A 184 -4.49 2.60 4.35
N GLY A 185 -5.70 2.63 4.92
CA GLY A 185 -6.82 1.77 4.51
C GLY A 185 -7.29 2.05 3.08
N LEU A 186 -7.44 3.32 2.69
CA LEU A 186 -7.85 3.68 1.34
C LEU A 186 -6.80 3.35 0.30
N ASN A 187 -5.52 3.46 0.64
CA ASN A 187 -4.45 3.07 -0.27
C ASN A 187 -4.59 1.60 -0.68
N LEU A 188 -4.75 0.70 0.30
CA LEU A 188 -4.98 -0.72 0.02
C LEU A 188 -6.34 -0.96 -0.65
N GLY A 189 -7.42 -0.38 -0.10
CA GLY A 189 -8.79 -0.64 -0.55
C GLY A 189 -9.08 -0.13 -1.96
N LEU A 190 -8.60 1.06 -2.33
CA LEU A 190 -8.80 1.61 -3.67
C LEU A 190 -7.84 1.00 -4.70
N MET A 191 -6.62 0.63 -4.31
CA MET A 191 -5.68 -0.02 -5.24
C MET A 191 -6.07 -1.47 -5.53
N ALA A 192 -6.66 -2.17 -4.55
CA ALA A 192 -7.20 -3.51 -4.74
C ALA A 192 -8.37 -3.57 -5.74
N LEU A 193 -9.09 -2.46 -5.93
CA LEU A 193 -10.17 -2.37 -6.92
C LEU A 193 -9.57 -2.10 -8.31
N ASP A 194 -9.61 -3.11 -9.18
CA ASP A 194 -9.21 -2.96 -10.59
C ASP A 194 -10.26 -2.09 -11.34
N PRO A 195 -9.85 -1.10 -12.16
CA PRO A 195 -10.76 -0.40 -13.08
C PRO A 195 -11.73 -1.32 -13.84
N MET A 196 -11.30 -2.52 -14.23
CA MET A 196 -12.17 -3.47 -14.94
C MET A 196 -13.20 -4.13 -14.03
N GLU A 197 -12.80 -4.59 -12.84
CA GLU A 197 -13.77 -5.08 -11.84
C GLU A 197 -14.80 -4.01 -11.50
N LEU A 198 -14.36 -2.76 -11.37
CA LEU A 198 -15.23 -1.64 -11.11
C LEU A 198 -16.29 -1.45 -12.22
N ARG A 199 -15.89 -1.59 -13.49
CA ARG A 199 -16.80 -1.56 -14.65
C ARG A 199 -17.75 -2.76 -14.70
N ILE A 200 -17.29 -3.94 -14.31
CA ILE A 200 -18.15 -5.14 -14.19
C ILE A 200 -19.22 -4.90 -13.12
N VAL A 201 -18.82 -4.40 -11.95
CA VAL A 201 -19.73 -4.06 -10.84
C VAL A 201 -20.71 -2.94 -11.23
N GLN A 202 -20.31 -1.97 -12.05
CA GLN A 202 -21.22 -0.95 -12.59
C GLN A 202 -22.33 -1.52 -13.48
N ASN A 203 -22.07 -2.61 -14.19
CA ASN A 203 -23.05 -3.22 -15.10
C ASN A 203 -23.89 -4.29 -14.41
N CYS A 204 -23.28 -5.14 -13.58
CA CYS A 204 -23.90 -6.33 -13.01
C CYS A 204 -24.25 -6.23 -11.51
N GLY A 205 -23.71 -5.24 -10.79
CA GLY A 205 -23.87 -5.13 -9.33
C GLY A 205 -25.27 -4.65 -8.89
N THR A 206 -25.49 -4.59 -7.57
CA THR A 206 -26.70 -3.99 -7.01
C THR A 206 -26.73 -2.47 -7.24
N GLU A 207 -27.90 -1.84 -7.23
CA GLU A 207 -28.03 -0.38 -7.48
C GLU A 207 -27.15 0.50 -6.56
N LYS A 208 -26.90 0.04 -5.32
CA LYS A 208 -25.97 0.71 -4.39
C LYS A 208 -24.52 0.58 -4.83
N GLU A 209 -24.09 -0.63 -5.20
CA GLU A 209 -22.73 -0.92 -5.66
C GLU A 209 -22.43 -0.23 -6.99
N LYS A 210 -23.39 -0.18 -7.92
CA LYS A 210 -23.26 0.57 -9.17
C LYS A 210 -22.96 2.05 -8.93
N ASN A 211 -23.67 2.68 -7.99
CA ASN A 211 -23.45 4.09 -7.66
C ASN A 211 -22.08 4.31 -6.99
N TYR A 212 -21.66 3.40 -6.12
CA TYR A 212 -20.32 3.44 -5.50
C TYR A 212 -19.20 3.29 -6.54
N ALA A 213 -19.32 2.31 -7.42
CA ALA A 213 -18.38 2.05 -8.49
C ALA A 213 -18.28 3.25 -9.46
N ARG A 214 -19.40 3.89 -9.82
CA ARG A 214 -19.41 5.11 -10.66
C ARG A 214 -18.70 6.30 -10.00
N LYS A 215 -18.80 6.45 -8.68
CA LYS A 215 -18.12 7.54 -7.95
C LYS A 215 -16.61 7.34 -7.87
N ILE A 216 -16.14 6.09 -7.76
CA ILE A 216 -14.73 5.74 -7.58
C ILE A 216 -13.97 5.73 -8.91
N GLU A 217 -14.60 5.31 -10.02
CA GLU A 217 -13.96 5.14 -11.34
C GLU A 217 -13.06 6.30 -11.78
N PRO A 218 -13.49 7.58 -11.76
CA PRO A 218 -12.65 8.67 -12.27
C PRO A 218 -11.39 8.89 -11.41
N VAL A 219 -11.44 8.54 -10.12
CA VAL A 219 -10.32 8.68 -9.20
C VAL A 219 -9.35 7.50 -9.36
N ARG A 220 -9.86 6.28 -9.52
CA ARG A 220 -9.03 5.08 -9.77
C ARG A 220 -8.41 5.05 -11.16
N SER A 221 -9.04 5.68 -12.16
CA SER A 221 -8.50 5.83 -13.51
C SER A 221 -7.16 6.58 -13.55
N GLN A 222 -6.85 7.37 -12.51
CA GLN A 222 -5.55 8.03 -12.32
C GLN A 222 -4.78 7.35 -11.18
N GLY A 223 -4.55 6.04 -11.31
CA GLY A 223 -4.00 5.18 -10.26
C GLY A 223 -2.69 5.69 -9.65
N ASN A 224 -1.69 6.01 -10.47
CA ASN A 224 -0.41 6.54 -10.00
C ASN A 224 -0.54 7.86 -9.23
N TYR A 225 -1.45 8.75 -9.66
CA TYR A 225 -1.69 10.02 -8.96
C TYR A 225 -2.40 9.81 -7.62
N LEU A 226 -3.39 8.92 -7.58
CA LEU A 226 -4.07 8.50 -6.36
C LEU A 226 -3.09 7.85 -5.36
N LEU A 227 -2.26 6.92 -5.83
CA LEU A 227 -1.23 6.24 -5.04
C LEU A 227 -0.25 7.24 -4.42
N CYS A 228 0.34 8.13 -5.24
CA CYS A 228 1.28 9.14 -4.75
C CYS A 228 0.64 10.10 -3.75
N SER A 229 -0.61 10.52 -3.99
CA SER A 229 -1.33 11.43 -3.08
C SER A 229 -1.61 10.79 -1.72
N LEU A 230 -2.13 9.55 -1.70
CA LEU A 230 -2.46 8.84 -0.46
C LEU A 230 -1.20 8.46 0.33
N LEU A 231 -0.14 8.02 -0.34
CA LEU A 231 1.14 7.71 0.31
C LEU A 231 1.78 8.95 0.94
N LEU A 232 1.83 10.06 0.20
CA LEU A 232 2.37 11.31 0.72
C LEU A 232 1.54 11.80 1.92
N GLY A 233 0.21 11.74 1.82
CA GLY A 233 -0.70 12.05 2.92
C GLY A 233 -0.45 11.19 4.16
N ASN A 234 -0.30 9.87 3.97
CA ASN A 234 -0.01 8.94 5.07
C ASN A 234 1.32 9.27 5.76
N VAL A 235 2.40 9.47 4.99
CA VAL A 235 3.72 9.83 5.53
C VAL A 235 3.68 11.17 6.26
N LEU A 236 2.99 12.17 5.71
CA LEU A 236 2.85 13.49 6.34
C LEU A 236 2.10 13.41 7.68
N VAL A 237 1.01 12.64 7.75
CA VAL A 237 0.25 12.48 8.99
C VAL A 237 1.04 11.69 10.03
N ASN A 238 1.71 10.61 9.64
CA ASN A 238 2.48 9.77 10.57
C ASN A 238 3.69 10.50 11.16
N THR A 239 4.38 11.31 10.34
CA THR A 239 5.49 12.15 10.81
C THR A 239 4.99 13.26 11.75
N THR A 240 3.91 13.95 11.40
CA THR A 240 3.29 14.99 12.24
C THR A 240 2.83 14.43 13.58
N LEU A 241 2.17 13.27 13.58
CA LEU A 241 1.71 12.56 14.77
C LEU A 241 2.89 12.21 15.70
N THR A 242 4.00 11.74 15.15
CA THR A 242 5.19 11.36 15.93
C THR A 242 5.85 12.55 16.61
N ILE A 243 5.95 13.69 15.91
CA ILE A 243 6.52 14.94 16.48
C ILE A 243 5.64 15.44 17.63
N LEU A 244 4.32 15.45 17.46
CA LEU A 244 3.40 15.88 18.51
C LEU A 244 3.41 14.96 19.72
N LEU A 245 3.69 13.67 19.53
CA LEU A 245 3.81 12.70 20.62
C LEU A 245 5.12 12.89 21.41
N ASP A 246 6.19 13.33 20.76
CA ASP A 246 7.47 13.67 21.40
C ASP A 246 7.33 14.84 22.38
N ASP A 247 6.58 15.87 21.97
CA ASP A 247 6.26 17.01 22.83
C ASP A 247 5.52 16.58 24.11
N ILE A 248 4.62 15.58 24.04
CA ILE A 248 3.88 15.08 25.22
C ILE A 248 4.71 14.14 26.08
N ALA A 249 5.41 13.17 25.47
CA ALA A 249 6.07 12.10 26.21
C ALA A 249 7.32 12.58 26.98
N GLY A 250 7.84 13.76 26.64
CA GLY A 250 8.98 14.40 27.31
C GLY A 250 10.32 13.67 27.13
N SER A 251 10.30 12.44 26.61
CA SER A 251 11.45 11.59 26.32
C SER A 251 11.29 10.98 24.92
N GLY A 252 12.24 11.28 24.04
CA GLY A 252 12.16 10.88 22.63
C GLY A 252 12.10 9.37 22.39
N LEU A 253 12.67 8.56 23.29
CA LEU A 253 12.60 7.11 23.18
C LEU A 253 11.19 6.57 23.44
N ILE A 254 10.51 7.08 24.48
CA ILE A 254 9.14 6.66 24.82
C ILE A 254 8.17 7.16 23.75
N ALA A 255 8.37 8.38 23.25
CA ALA A 255 7.59 8.94 22.16
C ALA A 255 7.60 8.06 20.91
N VAL A 256 8.79 7.64 20.46
CA VAL A 256 8.96 6.80 19.26
C VAL A 256 8.31 5.43 19.45
N VAL A 257 8.47 4.79 20.61
CA VAL A 257 7.86 3.47 20.86
C VAL A 257 6.33 3.58 20.86
N MET A 258 5.78 4.57 21.58
CA MET A 258 4.34 4.77 21.66
C MET A 258 3.73 5.17 20.31
N SER A 259 4.39 6.05 19.55
CA SER A 259 3.91 6.45 18.22
C SER A 259 3.92 5.28 17.25
N THR A 260 4.98 4.47 17.26
CA THR A 260 5.11 3.30 16.38
C THR A 260 4.00 2.28 16.66
N ILE A 261 3.75 1.94 17.93
CA ILE A 261 2.68 1.00 18.29
C ILE A 261 1.30 1.57 17.91
N GLY A 262 1.05 2.85 18.18
CA GLY A 262 -0.20 3.52 17.85
C GLY A 262 -0.47 3.56 16.35
N ILE A 263 0.52 3.93 15.54
CA ILE A 263 0.42 4.00 14.07
C ILE A 263 0.23 2.60 13.49
N VAL A 264 1.02 1.61 13.90
CA VAL A 264 0.93 0.26 13.33
C VAL A 264 -0.44 -0.38 13.60
N ILE A 265 -0.92 -0.33 14.85
CA ILE A 265 -2.17 -0.99 15.21
C ILE A 265 -3.38 -0.22 14.67
N PHE A 266 -3.48 1.07 15.03
CA PHE A 266 -4.68 1.86 14.77
C PHE A 266 -4.61 2.67 13.46
N GLY A 267 -3.41 3.01 12.99
CA GLY A 267 -3.17 3.74 11.74
C GLY A 267 -2.94 2.86 10.51
N GLU A 268 -2.61 1.57 10.67
CA GLU A 268 -2.32 0.70 9.52
C GLU A 268 -3.12 -0.59 9.56
N ILE A 269 -2.83 -1.50 10.50
CA ILE A 269 -3.34 -2.88 10.47
C ILE A 269 -4.88 -2.92 10.53
N VAL A 270 -5.50 -2.28 11.53
CA VAL A 270 -6.95 -2.34 11.70
C VAL A 270 -7.70 -1.69 10.51
N PRO A 271 -7.33 -0.47 10.08
CA PRO A 271 -7.98 0.16 8.93
C PRO A 271 -7.78 -0.58 7.60
N GLN A 272 -6.57 -1.10 7.34
CA GLN A 272 -6.29 -1.89 6.14
C GLN A 272 -7.12 -3.17 6.09
N ALA A 273 -7.26 -3.88 7.22
CA ALA A 273 -8.08 -5.08 7.30
C ALA A 273 -9.56 -4.80 6.98
N ILE A 274 -10.11 -3.67 7.46
CA ILE A 274 -11.48 -3.25 7.16
C ILE A 274 -11.64 -2.88 5.68
N CYS A 275 -10.71 -2.08 5.15
CA CYS A 275 -10.74 -1.62 3.76
C CYS A 275 -10.46 -2.73 2.75
N SER A 276 -9.73 -3.78 3.12
CA SER A 276 -9.53 -4.97 2.28
C SER A 276 -10.84 -5.73 2.06
N ARG A 277 -11.74 -5.78 3.05
CA ARG A 277 -13.03 -6.48 2.93
C ARG A 277 -14.17 -5.60 2.39
N HIS A 278 -14.18 -4.31 2.76
CA HIS A 278 -15.26 -3.37 2.42
C HIS A 278 -14.77 -2.20 1.55
N GLY A 279 -13.77 -2.43 0.70
CA GLY A 279 -13.08 -1.40 -0.07
C GLY A 279 -14.02 -0.55 -0.93
N LEU A 280 -15.00 -1.17 -1.59
CA LEU A 280 -15.97 -0.48 -2.44
C LEU A 280 -16.85 0.51 -1.63
N ALA A 281 -17.36 0.09 -0.48
CA ALA A 281 -18.22 0.92 0.36
C ALA A 281 -17.44 2.04 1.05
N VAL A 282 -16.27 1.72 1.61
CA VAL A 282 -15.40 2.68 2.30
C VAL A 282 -14.86 3.72 1.32
N GLY A 283 -14.38 3.29 0.15
CA GLY A 283 -13.87 4.16 -0.90
C GLY A 283 -14.93 5.12 -1.46
N ALA A 284 -16.17 4.66 -1.63
CA ALA A 284 -17.23 5.50 -2.17
C ALA A 284 -17.72 6.55 -1.17
N ASN A 285 -17.77 6.22 0.12
CA ASN A 285 -18.18 7.17 1.16
C ASN A 285 -17.08 8.21 1.45
N THR A 286 -15.81 7.82 1.36
CA THR A 286 -14.66 8.71 1.61
C THR A 286 -14.18 9.46 0.37
N ILE A 287 -14.81 9.27 -0.79
CA ILE A 287 -14.36 9.83 -2.08
C ILE A 287 -14.19 11.36 -2.06
N LEU A 288 -15.06 12.09 -1.34
CA LEU A 288 -14.97 13.54 -1.22
C LEU A 288 -13.72 13.95 -0.44
N LEU A 289 -13.42 13.21 0.62
CA LEU A 289 -12.25 13.43 1.45
C LEU A 289 -10.97 13.06 0.69
N THR A 290 -10.97 11.95 -0.05
CA THR A 290 -9.87 11.56 -0.95
C THR A 290 -9.59 12.64 -1.99
N LYS A 291 -10.63 13.17 -2.65
CA LYS A 291 -10.47 14.28 -3.62
C LYS A 291 -9.92 15.55 -2.99
N PHE A 292 -10.33 15.88 -1.76
CA PHE A 292 -9.79 17.01 -1.02
C PHE A 292 -8.27 16.86 -0.78
N PHE A 293 -7.82 15.67 -0.37
CA PHE A 293 -6.40 15.42 -0.15
C PHE A 293 -5.59 15.29 -1.44
N MET A 294 -6.18 14.76 -2.51
CA MET A 294 -5.58 14.81 -3.85
C MET A 294 -5.33 16.25 -4.29
N LEU A 295 -6.31 17.13 -4.08
CA LEU A 295 -6.15 18.56 -4.36
C LEU A 295 -5.09 19.21 -3.45
N LEU A 296 -5.08 18.91 -2.15
CA LEU A 296 -4.12 19.48 -1.20
C LEU A 296 -2.67 19.07 -1.52
N THR A 297 -2.46 17.80 -1.85
CA THR A 297 -1.14 17.24 -2.17
C THR A 297 -0.73 17.46 -3.63
N PHE A 298 -1.64 17.98 -4.47
CA PHE A 298 -1.45 18.22 -5.90
C PHE A 298 -0.08 18.78 -6.31
N PRO A 299 0.45 19.87 -5.70
CA PRO A 299 1.72 20.45 -6.16
C PRO A 299 2.91 19.49 -6.02
N ALA A 300 2.85 18.55 -5.07
CA ALA A 300 3.90 17.56 -4.85
C ALA A 300 3.60 16.20 -5.52
N SER A 301 2.35 15.72 -5.46
CA SER A 301 1.97 14.39 -5.96
C SER A 301 1.86 14.34 -7.48
N TYR A 302 1.44 15.43 -8.15
CA TYR A 302 1.31 15.48 -9.61
C TYR A 302 2.64 15.30 -10.39
N PRO A 303 3.75 16.01 -10.06
CA PRO A 303 5.02 15.81 -10.77
C PRO A 303 5.59 14.41 -10.51
N VAL A 304 5.45 13.89 -9.29
CA VAL A 304 5.91 12.54 -8.93
C VAL A 304 5.11 11.48 -9.70
N SER A 305 3.78 11.61 -9.78
CA SER A 305 2.96 10.68 -10.55
C SER A 305 3.25 10.73 -12.04
N LYS A 306 3.53 11.93 -12.60
CA LYS A 306 3.92 12.07 -14.01
C LYS A 306 5.28 11.46 -14.32
N LEU A 307 6.23 11.57 -13.40
CA LEU A 307 7.52 10.89 -13.50
C LEU A 307 7.33 9.37 -13.47
N LEU A 308 6.44 8.87 -12.61
CA LEU A 308 6.12 7.45 -12.51
C LEU A 308 5.44 6.93 -13.79
N ASP A 309 4.47 7.68 -14.33
CA ASP A 309 3.82 7.38 -15.62
C ASP A 309 4.84 7.33 -16.77
N TYR A 310 5.85 8.18 -16.76
CA TYR A 310 6.90 8.22 -17.79
C TYR A 310 7.88 7.04 -17.68
N LEU A 311 8.23 6.63 -16.46
CA LEU A 311 9.21 5.56 -16.20
C LEU A 311 8.60 4.15 -16.29
N LEU A 312 7.40 3.95 -15.75
CA LEU A 312 6.73 2.65 -15.64
C LEU A 312 5.64 2.45 -16.71
N GLY A 313 5.23 3.51 -17.40
CA GLY A 313 4.05 3.51 -18.27
C GLY A 313 2.77 3.79 -17.50
N GLN A 314 1.69 4.18 -18.21
CA GLN A 314 0.37 4.32 -17.60
C GLN A 314 -0.09 2.96 -17.05
N GLU A 315 -0.67 2.92 -15.85
CA GLU A 315 -1.53 1.83 -15.38
C GLU A 315 -2.81 1.76 -16.26
N VAL A 316 -2.65 1.51 -17.55
CA VAL A 316 -3.77 1.13 -18.42
C VAL A 316 -4.09 -0.28 -17.99
N GLY A 317 -5.18 -0.41 -17.23
CA GLY A 317 -5.70 -1.69 -16.73
C GLY A 317 -5.54 -2.77 -17.77
N THR A 318 -4.99 -3.91 -17.36
CA THR A 318 -4.46 -4.93 -18.27
C THR A 318 -5.46 -5.18 -19.38
N VAL A 319 -5.09 -4.87 -20.62
CA VAL A 319 -5.92 -5.24 -21.78
C VAL A 319 -6.05 -6.76 -21.70
N TYR A 320 -7.23 -7.24 -21.32
CA TYR A 320 -7.46 -8.67 -21.20
C TYR A 320 -7.41 -9.25 -22.60
N ASN A 321 -6.28 -9.88 -22.94
CA ASN A 321 -6.19 -10.73 -24.11
C ASN A 321 -7.23 -11.85 -23.99
N ARG A 322 -7.74 -12.33 -25.14
CA ARG A 322 -8.72 -13.43 -25.19
C ARG A 322 -8.29 -14.63 -24.33
N SER A 323 -6.99 -14.94 -24.34
CA SER A 323 -6.38 -15.98 -23.50
C SER A 323 -6.55 -15.73 -22.00
N LYS A 324 -6.33 -14.49 -21.53
CA LYS A 324 -6.47 -14.13 -20.11
C LYS A 324 -7.93 -14.17 -19.63
N LEU A 325 -8.89 -13.82 -20.51
CA LEU A 325 -10.33 -13.94 -20.21
C LEU A 325 -10.75 -15.41 -20.07
N LEU A 326 -10.30 -16.26 -21.00
CA LEU A 326 -10.54 -17.71 -20.96
C LEU A 326 -9.98 -18.33 -19.68
N GLU A 327 -8.78 -17.91 -19.29
CA GLU A 327 -8.08 -18.42 -18.10
C GLU A 327 -8.74 -17.96 -16.79
N MET A 328 -9.23 -16.71 -16.74
CA MET A 328 -10.02 -16.21 -15.61
C MET A 328 -11.33 -17.01 -15.45
N LEU A 329 -12.00 -17.35 -16.54
CA LEU A 329 -13.20 -18.21 -16.52
C LEU A 329 -12.88 -19.61 -16.01
N ARG A 330 -11.79 -20.24 -16.49
CA ARG A 330 -11.33 -21.55 -16.01
C ARG A 330 -10.96 -21.57 -14.52
N VAL A 331 -10.39 -20.49 -13.99
CA VAL A 331 -10.03 -20.40 -12.57
C VAL A 331 -11.24 -20.14 -11.67
N THR A 332 -12.34 -19.60 -12.21
CA THR A 332 -13.58 -19.33 -11.47
C THR A 332 -14.48 -20.57 -11.33
N ASP A 333 -14.18 -21.64 -12.07
CA ASP A 333 -14.88 -22.94 -12.13
C ASP A 333 -15.21 -23.60 -10.76
N PRO A 334 -14.39 -23.52 -9.69
CA PRO A 334 -14.75 -24.16 -8.42
C PRO A 334 -15.75 -23.38 -7.55
N TYR A 335 -16.10 -22.13 -7.88
CA TYR A 335 -16.87 -21.24 -6.99
C TYR A 335 -18.18 -20.70 -7.57
N ASN A 336 -18.37 -20.74 -8.89
CA ASN A 336 -19.62 -20.30 -9.50
C ASN A 336 -20.47 -21.50 -9.90
N ASP A 337 -21.77 -21.40 -9.64
CA ASP A 337 -22.85 -22.31 -10.04
C ASP A 337 -23.08 -22.33 -11.57
N LEU A 338 -22.02 -22.02 -12.35
CA LEU A 338 -22.01 -22.16 -13.79
C LEU A 338 -21.92 -23.65 -14.09
N VAL A 339 -22.93 -24.16 -14.77
CA VAL A 339 -22.93 -25.54 -15.24
C VAL A 339 -21.73 -25.69 -16.16
N LYS A 340 -20.87 -26.67 -15.89
CA LYS A 340 -19.65 -26.97 -16.69
C LYS A 340 -19.92 -26.99 -18.21
N GLU A 341 -21.12 -27.40 -18.59
CA GLU A 341 -21.65 -27.40 -19.96
C GLU A 341 -21.74 -25.99 -20.58
N GLU A 342 -22.17 -24.97 -19.82
CA GLU A 342 -22.23 -23.58 -20.31
C GLU A 342 -20.83 -23.01 -20.57
N LEU A 343 -19.87 -23.29 -19.70
CA LEU A 343 -18.47 -22.89 -19.89
C LEU A 343 -17.85 -23.59 -21.11
N ASN A 344 -18.12 -24.87 -21.28
CA ASN A 344 -17.69 -25.66 -22.44
C ASN A 344 -18.23 -25.08 -23.74
N MET A 345 -19.51 -24.70 -23.80
CA MET A 345 -20.11 -24.03 -24.96
C MET A 345 -19.48 -22.66 -25.25
N ILE A 346 -19.23 -21.84 -24.21
CA ILE A 346 -18.57 -20.53 -24.38
C ILE A 346 -17.15 -20.72 -24.91
N GLN A 347 -16.42 -21.69 -24.37
CA GLN A 347 -15.08 -22.02 -24.83
C GLN A 347 -15.09 -22.50 -26.28
N GLY A 348 -15.99 -23.43 -26.65
CA GLY A 348 -16.12 -23.91 -28.02
C GLY A 348 -16.47 -22.79 -29.01
N ALA A 349 -17.39 -21.90 -28.64
CA ALA A 349 -17.73 -20.72 -29.47
C ALA A 349 -16.53 -19.77 -29.67
N LEU A 350 -15.69 -19.58 -28.65
CA LEU A 350 -14.47 -18.79 -28.77
C LEU A 350 -13.40 -19.48 -29.65
N GLU A 351 -13.29 -20.80 -29.56
CA GLU A 351 -12.33 -21.61 -30.33
C GLU A 351 -12.72 -21.75 -31.80
N LEU A 352 -14.02 -21.73 -32.13
CA LEU A 352 -14.57 -21.83 -33.49
C LEU A 352 -13.94 -20.83 -34.48
N ARG A 353 -13.61 -19.62 -34.01
CA ARG A 353 -12.98 -18.56 -34.82
C ARG A 353 -11.48 -18.81 -35.06
N THR A 354 -10.86 -19.65 -34.25
CA THR A 354 -9.43 -19.96 -34.33
C THR A 354 -9.15 -21.27 -35.05
N LYS A 355 -9.96 -22.30 -34.79
CA LYS A 355 -9.85 -23.62 -35.42
C LYS A 355 -10.20 -23.58 -36.90
N THR A 356 -9.59 -24.49 -37.63
CA THR A 356 -9.80 -24.71 -39.06
C THR A 356 -10.58 -25.99 -39.29
N VAL A 357 -11.10 -26.16 -40.51
CA VAL A 357 -11.77 -27.39 -40.92
C VAL A 357 -10.81 -28.60 -40.83
N GLU A 358 -9.52 -28.41 -41.08
CA GLU A 358 -8.51 -29.46 -40.92
C GLU A 358 -8.42 -30.05 -39.50
N ASP A 359 -8.75 -29.26 -38.47
CA ASP A 359 -8.66 -29.69 -37.06
C ASP A 359 -9.81 -30.63 -36.65
N VAL A 360 -10.90 -30.67 -37.43
CA VAL A 360 -12.14 -31.40 -37.08
C VAL A 360 -12.59 -32.37 -38.17
N MET A 361 -12.00 -32.31 -39.36
CA MET A 361 -12.39 -33.17 -40.48
C MET A 361 -12.19 -34.67 -40.19
N THR A 362 -13.07 -35.51 -40.73
CA THR A 362 -12.84 -36.95 -40.83
C THR A 362 -11.90 -37.22 -42.00
N LEU A 363 -10.81 -37.96 -41.74
CA LEU A 363 -9.84 -38.32 -42.77
C LEU A 363 -10.47 -39.19 -43.86
N LEU A 364 -10.03 -39.02 -45.11
CA LEU A 364 -10.54 -39.80 -46.26
C LEU A 364 -10.39 -41.32 -46.09
N SER A 365 -9.41 -41.79 -45.31
CA SER A 365 -9.21 -43.21 -44.99
C SER A 365 -10.36 -43.81 -44.20
N ASP A 366 -10.97 -43.01 -43.33
CA ASP A 366 -11.97 -43.43 -42.34
C ASP A 366 -13.38 -43.16 -42.85
N CYS A 367 -13.51 -42.52 -44.03
CA CYS A 367 -14.77 -42.27 -44.69
C CYS A 367 -15.35 -43.54 -45.31
N PHE A 368 -16.63 -43.82 -45.02
CA PHE A 368 -17.40 -44.81 -45.75
C PHE A 368 -17.83 -44.23 -47.12
N MET A 369 -17.41 -44.88 -48.20
CA MET A 369 -17.62 -44.40 -49.57
C MET A 369 -17.96 -45.56 -50.51
N ILE A 370 -18.72 -45.28 -51.56
CA ILE A 370 -19.18 -46.29 -52.52
C ILE A 370 -18.66 -45.98 -53.92
N PRO A 371 -18.15 -46.97 -54.67
CA PRO A 371 -17.73 -46.74 -56.04
C PRO A 371 -18.93 -46.51 -56.96
N MET A 372 -18.80 -45.60 -57.93
CA MET A 372 -19.84 -45.24 -58.90
C MET A 372 -20.32 -46.42 -59.75
N ASP A 373 -19.45 -47.41 -59.97
CA ASP A 373 -19.75 -48.63 -60.72
C ASP A 373 -20.45 -49.72 -59.89
N ALA A 374 -20.74 -49.46 -58.61
CA ALA A 374 -21.47 -50.38 -57.75
C ALA A 374 -22.92 -50.59 -58.25
N THR A 375 -23.40 -51.82 -58.08
CA THR A 375 -24.82 -52.18 -58.27
C THR A 375 -25.53 -52.17 -56.93
N LEU A 376 -26.74 -51.61 -56.89
CA LEU A 376 -27.60 -51.58 -55.71
C LEU A 376 -28.31 -52.94 -55.58
N ASP A 377 -27.55 -53.96 -55.21
CA ASP A 377 -28.05 -55.28 -54.84
C ASP A 377 -28.35 -55.36 -53.34
N PHE A 378 -28.89 -56.50 -52.89
CA PHE A 378 -29.25 -56.69 -51.49
C PHE A 378 -28.05 -56.52 -50.54
N ASP A 379 -26.87 -57.00 -50.93
CA ASP A 379 -25.67 -56.93 -50.09
C ASP A 379 -25.18 -55.48 -49.95
N THR A 380 -25.04 -54.75 -51.06
CA THR A 380 -24.60 -53.34 -51.06
C THR A 380 -25.61 -52.44 -50.36
N MET A 381 -26.92 -52.66 -50.58
CA MET A 381 -27.96 -51.93 -49.86
C MET A 381 -27.96 -52.28 -48.36
N SER A 382 -27.70 -53.53 -48.00
CA SER A 382 -27.57 -53.94 -46.60
C SER A 382 -26.40 -53.23 -45.94
N ASP A 383 -25.26 -53.12 -46.61
CA ASP A 383 -24.06 -52.45 -46.09
C ASP A 383 -24.27 -50.95 -45.95
N ILE A 384 -24.94 -50.30 -46.91
CA ILE A 384 -25.37 -48.90 -46.81
C ILE A 384 -26.22 -48.69 -45.55
N MET A 385 -27.27 -49.51 -45.37
CA MET A 385 -28.19 -49.35 -44.24
C MET A 385 -27.54 -49.67 -42.89
N LYS A 386 -26.62 -50.65 -42.84
CA LYS A 386 -25.86 -50.98 -41.62
C LYS A 386 -24.87 -49.89 -41.23
N SER A 387 -24.36 -49.12 -42.20
CA SER A 387 -23.39 -48.05 -41.93
C SER A 387 -23.98 -46.90 -41.12
N GLY A 388 -25.31 -46.73 -41.11
CA GLY A 388 -25.98 -45.63 -40.38
C GLY A 388 -25.85 -44.25 -41.05
N TYR A 389 -24.98 -44.08 -42.04
CA TYR A 389 -24.73 -42.77 -42.64
C TYR A 389 -25.83 -42.32 -43.60
N THR A 390 -26.38 -41.13 -43.38
CA THR A 390 -27.42 -40.56 -44.25
C THR A 390 -26.89 -40.06 -45.60
N ARG A 391 -25.62 -39.65 -45.65
CA ARG A 391 -24.97 -39.04 -46.83
C ARG A 391 -23.66 -39.76 -47.13
N ILE A 392 -23.57 -40.40 -48.28
CA ILE A 392 -22.45 -41.27 -48.64
C ILE A 392 -21.77 -40.74 -49.90
N PRO A 393 -20.48 -40.35 -49.84
CA PRO A 393 -19.73 -39.94 -51.02
C PRO A 393 -19.58 -41.07 -52.04
N VAL A 394 -19.76 -40.73 -53.32
CA VAL A 394 -19.59 -41.64 -54.45
C VAL A 394 -18.36 -41.25 -55.25
N TYR A 395 -17.43 -42.20 -55.44
CA TYR A 395 -16.17 -41.95 -56.14
C TYR A 395 -16.06 -42.75 -57.44
N GLU A 396 -15.27 -42.25 -58.40
CA GLU A 396 -14.99 -42.93 -59.67
C GLU A 396 -13.50 -43.23 -59.80
N GLY A 397 -13.14 -44.51 -59.88
CA GLY A 397 -11.76 -44.96 -59.92
C GLY A 397 -11.07 -44.88 -58.55
N GLU A 398 -10.39 -43.77 -58.28
CA GLU A 398 -9.70 -43.55 -56.99
C GLU A 398 -10.63 -42.89 -55.96
N ARG A 399 -10.44 -43.22 -54.67
CA ARG A 399 -11.25 -42.64 -53.57
C ARG A 399 -11.13 -41.12 -53.47
N SER A 400 -10.01 -40.55 -53.91
CA SER A 400 -9.79 -39.10 -53.94
C SER A 400 -10.69 -38.40 -54.98
N ASN A 401 -11.23 -39.12 -55.96
CA ASN A 401 -12.05 -38.57 -57.03
C ASN A 401 -13.55 -38.74 -56.71
N ILE A 402 -14.06 -37.86 -55.84
CA ILE A 402 -15.48 -37.83 -55.46
C ILE A 402 -16.29 -37.10 -56.53
N VAL A 403 -17.24 -37.82 -57.14
CA VAL A 403 -18.02 -37.33 -58.29
C VAL A 403 -19.46 -36.99 -57.93
N ASP A 404 -20.04 -37.65 -56.92
CA ASP A 404 -21.44 -37.45 -56.53
C ASP A 404 -21.66 -37.78 -55.03
N LEU A 405 -22.86 -37.50 -54.53
CA LEU A 405 -23.28 -37.77 -53.17
C LEU A 405 -24.61 -38.55 -53.18
N LEU A 406 -24.61 -39.72 -52.55
CA LEU A 406 -25.79 -40.55 -52.39
C LEU A 406 -26.49 -40.21 -51.07
N PHE A 407 -27.78 -39.91 -51.11
CA PHE A 407 -28.59 -39.87 -49.89
C PHE A 407 -29.35 -41.17 -49.71
N VAL A 408 -29.38 -41.70 -48.49
CA VAL A 408 -30.10 -42.95 -48.18
C VAL A 408 -31.59 -42.85 -48.53
N LYS A 409 -32.19 -41.67 -48.40
CA LYS A 409 -33.59 -41.42 -48.81
C LYS A 409 -33.85 -41.63 -50.30
N ASP A 410 -32.83 -41.52 -51.15
CA ASP A 410 -32.95 -41.70 -52.61
C ASP A 410 -33.18 -43.17 -52.96
N LEU A 411 -32.75 -44.07 -52.05
CA LEU A 411 -32.92 -45.51 -52.16
C LEU A 411 -34.33 -45.99 -51.76
N ALA A 412 -35.21 -45.10 -51.28
CA ALA A 412 -36.52 -45.46 -50.75
C ALA A 412 -37.44 -46.18 -51.76
N PHE A 413 -37.26 -45.91 -53.06
CA PHE A 413 -38.03 -46.52 -54.15
C PHE A 413 -37.23 -47.51 -54.99
N VAL A 414 -36.01 -47.87 -54.55
CA VAL A 414 -35.15 -48.81 -55.26
C VAL A 414 -35.41 -50.22 -54.72
N ASP A 415 -35.84 -51.14 -55.59
CA ASP A 415 -35.94 -52.56 -55.23
C ASP A 415 -34.56 -53.23 -55.41
N PRO A 416 -34.00 -53.86 -54.35
CA PRO A 416 -32.74 -54.61 -54.45
C PRO A 416 -32.76 -55.73 -55.49
N LYS A 417 -33.94 -56.22 -55.89
CA LYS A 417 -34.08 -57.27 -56.92
C LYS A 417 -33.78 -56.78 -58.33
N ASP A 418 -33.92 -55.48 -58.57
CA ASP A 418 -33.70 -54.89 -59.89
C ASP A 418 -32.20 -54.70 -60.18
N CYS A 419 -31.33 -54.86 -59.18
CA CYS A 419 -29.87 -54.68 -59.26
C CYS A 419 -29.50 -53.39 -60.01
N THR A 420 -30.22 -52.30 -59.74
CA THR A 420 -30.04 -51.05 -60.47
C THR A 420 -28.62 -50.51 -60.27
N PRO A 421 -27.92 -50.06 -61.32
CA PRO A 421 -26.60 -49.48 -61.14
C PRO A 421 -26.71 -48.13 -60.43
N LEU A 422 -25.83 -47.89 -59.45
CA LEU A 422 -25.82 -46.65 -58.65
C LEU A 422 -25.75 -45.40 -59.53
N LYS A 423 -24.99 -45.49 -60.63
CA LYS A 423 -24.88 -44.46 -61.69
C LYS A 423 -26.20 -43.92 -62.21
N THR A 424 -27.28 -44.72 -62.21
CA THR A 424 -28.60 -44.27 -62.65
C THR A 424 -29.25 -43.39 -61.60
N ILE A 425 -29.11 -43.74 -60.31
CA ILE A 425 -29.70 -43.01 -59.18
C ILE A 425 -28.95 -41.69 -58.96
N THR A 426 -27.61 -41.73 -58.92
CA THR A 426 -26.78 -40.54 -58.75
C THR A 426 -27.00 -39.55 -59.88
N LYS A 427 -27.06 -40.00 -61.13
CA LYS A 427 -27.37 -39.15 -62.28
C LYS A 427 -28.80 -38.59 -62.27
N PHE A 428 -29.76 -39.31 -61.68
CA PHE A 428 -31.16 -38.86 -61.59
C PHE A 428 -31.34 -37.73 -60.57
N TYR A 429 -30.78 -37.88 -59.37
CA TYR A 429 -30.91 -36.87 -58.31
C TYR A 429 -29.86 -35.76 -58.39
N SER A 430 -28.65 -36.09 -58.82
CA SER A 430 -27.49 -35.19 -59.02
C SER A 430 -27.33 -34.18 -57.89
N HIS A 431 -26.96 -34.70 -56.71
CA HIS A 431 -26.78 -33.85 -55.53
C HIS A 431 -25.55 -32.95 -55.70
N SER A 432 -25.68 -31.68 -55.29
CA SER A 432 -24.57 -30.74 -55.38
C SER A 432 -23.48 -31.06 -54.36
N LEU A 433 -22.25 -31.24 -54.84
CA LEU A 433 -21.07 -31.35 -53.98
C LEU A 433 -20.67 -29.98 -53.45
N HIS A 434 -20.41 -29.91 -52.14
CA HIS A 434 -19.91 -28.70 -51.49
C HIS A 434 -18.43 -28.88 -51.17
N PHE A 435 -17.56 -28.13 -51.83
CA PHE A 435 -16.11 -28.19 -51.62
C PHE A 435 -15.64 -27.01 -50.80
N VAL A 436 -14.78 -27.29 -49.81
CA VAL A 436 -14.24 -26.29 -48.88
C VAL A 436 -12.74 -26.50 -48.73
N PHE A 437 -11.99 -25.41 -48.54
CA PHE A 437 -10.54 -25.49 -48.35
C PHE A 437 -10.20 -25.83 -46.90
N ASN A 438 -9.09 -26.56 -46.71
CA ASN A 438 -8.63 -27.00 -45.39
C ASN A 438 -8.34 -25.85 -44.41
N ASP A 439 -7.94 -24.67 -44.91
CA ASP A 439 -7.64 -23.47 -44.13
C ASP A 439 -8.88 -22.65 -43.73
N THR A 440 -10.06 -23.03 -44.22
CA THR A 440 -11.33 -22.37 -43.88
C THR A 440 -11.59 -22.48 -42.38
N LYS A 441 -12.05 -21.38 -41.77
CA LYS A 441 -12.39 -21.34 -40.34
C LYS A 441 -13.76 -21.93 -40.08
N LEU A 442 -13.93 -22.52 -38.89
CA LEU A 442 -15.18 -23.20 -38.52
C LEU A 442 -16.36 -22.23 -38.39
N ASP A 443 -16.13 -20.95 -38.07
CA ASP A 443 -17.17 -19.93 -38.01
C ASP A 443 -17.78 -19.62 -39.40
N VAL A 444 -16.91 -19.53 -40.42
CA VAL A 444 -17.32 -19.41 -41.82
C VAL A 444 -18.03 -20.69 -42.27
N MET A 445 -17.48 -21.85 -41.92
CA MET A 445 -18.05 -23.15 -42.28
C MET A 445 -19.46 -23.35 -41.74
N LEU A 446 -19.68 -23.00 -40.46
CA LEU A 446 -21.01 -23.03 -39.83
C LEU A 446 -21.99 -22.10 -40.55
N GLU A 447 -21.54 -20.92 -41.02
CA GLU A 447 -22.38 -20.02 -41.80
C GLU A 447 -22.75 -20.60 -43.17
N GLU A 448 -21.82 -21.29 -43.83
CA GLU A 448 -22.08 -21.97 -45.11
C GLU A 448 -23.08 -23.12 -44.97
N PHE A 449 -22.94 -23.95 -43.93
CA PHE A 449 -23.92 -24.99 -43.63
C PHE A 449 -25.30 -24.43 -43.29
N LYS A 450 -25.37 -23.32 -42.54
CA LYS A 450 -26.64 -22.62 -42.26
C LYS A 450 -27.34 -22.05 -43.48
N LYS A 451 -26.61 -21.76 -44.58
CA LYS A 451 -27.21 -21.32 -45.84
C LYS A 451 -27.94 -22.46 -46.58
N GLY A 452 -27.83 -23.70 -46.11
CA GLY A 452 -28.68 -24.82 -46.53
C GLY A 452 -28.28 -25.48 -47.86
N LYS A 453 -27.04 -25.33 -48.31
CA LYS A 453 -26.57 -25.96 -49.57
C LYS A 453 -26.33 -27.47 -49.39
N SER A 454 -25.66 -27.87 -48.32
CA SER A 454 -25.40 -29.27 -47.92
C SER A 454 -24.96 -29.27 -46.46
N HIS A 455 -25.17 -30.36 -45.71
CA HIS A 455 -24.64 -30.54 -44.35
C HIS A 455 -23.37 -31.42 -44.32
N LEU A 456 -22.88 -31.84 -45.49
CA LEU A 456 -21.62 -32.54 -45.68
C LEU A 456 -20.82 -31.76 -46.74
N ALA A 457 -19.55 -31.50 -46.44
CA ALA A 457 -18.63 -30.85 -47.35
C ALA A 457 -17.34 -31.66 -47.49
N ILE A 458 -16.75 -31.58 -48.67
CA ILE A 458 -15.50 -32.25 -49.01
C ILE A 458 -14.37 -31.25 -48.79
N VAL A 459 -13.39 -31.65 -48.00
CA VAL A 459 -12.23 -30.82 -47.65
C VAL A 459 -11.11 -31.09 -48.63
N GLN A 460 -10.64 -30.03 -49.27
CA GLN A 460 -9.54 -30.10 -50.24
C GLN A 460 -8.42 -29.12 -49.91
N ARG A 461 -7.20 -29.50 -50.26
CA ARG A 461 -6.01 -28.66 -50.18
C ARG A 461 -5.49 -28.38 -51.58
N VAL A 462 -4.96 -27.18 -51.78
CA VAL A 462 -4.24 -26.84 -53.02
C VAL A 462 -2.80 -27.32 -52.88
N ASN A 463 -2.41 -28.32 -53.67
CA ASN A 463 -1.06 -28.84 -53.67
C ASN A 463 -0.20 -28.12 -54.72
N ASN A 464 0.82 -27.40 -54.25
CA ASN A 464 1.74 -26.59 -55.07
C ASN A 464 3.16 -27.18 -55.12
N GLU A 465 3.41 -28.38 -54.58
CA GLU A 465 4.76 -28.91 -54.39
C GLU A 465 5.40 -29.42 -55.70
N CYS A 466 4.59 -29.78 -56.69
CA CYS A 466 5.06 -30.21 -58.00
C CYS A 466 5.32 -29.02 -58.93
N LYS A 467 6.32 -29.15 -59.81
CA LYS A 467 6.68 -28.14 -60.85
C LYS A 467 5.62 -27.94 -61.96
N GLY A 468 4.39 -28.37 -61.74
CA GLY A 468 3.26 -28.27 -62.69
C GLY A 468 2.19 -27.30 -62.20
N ASP A 469 1.04 -27.31 -62.88
CA ASP A 469 -0.14 -26.56 -62.44
C ASP A 469 -0.63 -27.12 -61.09
N PRO A 470 -1.09 -26.24 -60.18
CA PRO A 470 -1.59 -26.65 -58.88
C PRO A 470 -2.84 -27.52 -59.06
N PHE A 471 -2.90 -28.62 -58.32
CA PHE A 471 -4.06 -29.52 -58.31
C PHE A 471 -4.71 -29.56 -56.92
N TYR A 472 -5.99 -29.89 -56.90
CA TYR A 472 -6.75 -30.07 -55.68
C TYR A 472 -6.58 -31.51 -55.17
N GLU A 473 -6.19 -31.65 -53.92
CA GLU A 473 -6.06 -32.92 -53.22
C GLU A 473 -7.14 -33.01 -52.15
N VAL A 474 -7.96 -34.05 -52.21
CA VAL A 474 -9.02 -34.29 -51.20
C VAL A 474 -8.40 -34.87 -49.95
N LEU A 475 -8.60 -34.22 -48.81
CA LEU A 475 -8.09 -34.66 -47.51
C LEU A 475 -9.10 -35.49 -46.73
N GLY A 476 -10.40 -35.17 -46.88
CA GLY A 476 -11.44 -35.77 -46.07
C GLY A 476 -12.80 -35.09 -46.25
N ILE A 477 -13.68 -35.31 -45.28
CA ILE A 477 -15.01 -34.69 -45.23
C ILE A 477 -15.21 -34.00 -43.88
N VAL A 478 -16.12 -33.02 -43.85
CA VAL A 478 -16.58 -32.38 -42.63
C VAL A 478 -18.10 -32.26 -42.69
N THR A 479 -18.74 -32.51 -41.56
CA THR A 479 -20.19 -32.43 -41.41
C THR A 479 -20.59 -31.26 -40.52
N LEU A 480 -21.88 -30.90 -40.56
CA LEU A 480 -22.43 -29.91 -39.63
C LEU A 480 -22.36 -30.40 -38.17
N GLU A 481 -22.49 -31.71 -37.94
CA GLU A 481 -22.43 -32.32 -36.61
C GLU A 481 -21.04 -32.09 -36.00
N ASP A 482 -19.96 -32.40 -36.72
CA ASP A 482 -18.57 -32.16 -36.27
C ASP A 482 -18.33 -30.72 -35.80
N VAL A 483 -18.88 -29.74 -36.54
CA VAL A 483 -18.75 -28.32 -36.21
C VAL A 483 -19.55 -27.94 -34.97
N ILE A 484 -20.72 -28.57 -34.75
CA ILE A 484 -21.55 -28.34 -33.56
C ILE A 484 -20.95 -29.04 -32.34
N GLU A 485 -20.42 -30.24 -32.47
CA GLU A 485 -19.70 -30.96 -31.40
C GLU A 485 -18.52 -30.13 -30.91
N GLU A 486 -17.77 -29.52 -31.84
CA GLU A 486 -16.66 -28.63 -31.51
C GLU A 486 -17.12 -27.34 -30.78
N LEU A 487 -18.32 -26.84 -31.09
CA LEU A 487 -18.93 -25.70 -30.42
C LEU A 487 -19.41 -26.05 -29.00
N ILE A 488 -20.01 -27.22 -28.81
CA ILE A 488 -20.57 -27.65 -27.52
C ILE A 488 -19.50 -28.32 -26.63
N LYS A 489 -18.39 -28.78 -27.24
CA LYS A 489 -17.33 -29.60 -26.62
C LYS A 489 -17.89 -30.87 -26.00
N SER A 490 -18.84 -31.48 -26.69
CA SER A 490 -19.49 -32.74 -26.34
C SER A 490 -19.83 -33.48 -27.62
N GLU A 491 -19.65 -34.79 -27.60
CA GLU A 491 -20.13 -35.67 -28.68
C GLU A 491 -21.66 -35.65 -28.71
N ILE A 492 -22.20 -35.70 -29.92
CA ILE A 492 -23.63 -35.82 -30.20
C ILE A 492 -23.83 -37.22 -30.75
N LEU A 493 -24.42 -38.09 -29.94
CA LEU A 493 -24.74 -39.46 -30.36
C LEU A 493 -26.05 -39.45 -31.15
N ASP A 494 -26.02 -39.88 -32.41
CA ASP A 494 -27.24 -40.18 -33.17
C ASP A 494 -27.74 -41.60 -32.87
N GLU A 495 -29.02 -41.85 -33.13
CA GLU A 495 -29.69 -43.13 -32.83
C GLU A 495 -29.06 -44.34 -33.53
N THR A 496 -28.35 -44.10 -34.65
CA THR A 496 -27.68 -45.13 -35.47
C THR A 496 -26.18 -45.27 -35.23
N ASP A 497 -25.57 -44.43 -34.40
CA ASP A 497 -24.14 -44.48 -34.16
C ASP A 497 -23.77 -45.67 -33.28
N MET A 498 -22.87 -46.52 -33.78
CA MET A 498 -22.38 -47.67 -33.02
C MET A 498 -21.31 -47.22 -32.03
N TYR A 499 -21.53 -47.54 -30.73
CA TYR A 499 -20.54 -47.36 -29.66
C TYR A 499 -19.14 -47.79 -30.11
N THR A 500 -18.27 -46.82 -30.35
CA THR A 500 -16.83 -47.06 -30.43
C THR A 500 -16.15 -46.00 -29.57
N ASP A 501 -16.07 -46.29 -28.27
CA ASP A 501 -15.06 -45.71 -27.38
C ASP A 501 -13.69 -45.89 -28.05
N ASN A 502 -12.94 -44.79 -28.23
CA ASN A 502 -11.49 -44.82 -28.44
C ASN A 502 -10.76 -44.39 -27.16
#